data_AF-A0A7C5IEN1-F1
#
_entry.id   AF-A0A7C5IEN1-F1
#
_cell.length_a   1.000
_cell.length_b   1.000
_cell.length_c   1.000
_cell.angle_alpha   90.00
_cell.angle_beta   90.00
_cell.angle_gamma   90.00
#
_symmetry.space_group_name_H-M   'P 1'
#
loop_
_entity.id
_entity.type
_entity.pdbx_description
1 polymer ?
#
loop_
_entity_poly.entity_id
_entity_poly.type
_entity_poly.pdbx_seq_one_letter_code
_entity_poly.pdbx_strand_id
1 'polypeptide(L)'
;PAWITNRQIEAARIAMTRYIKRGGKVWIKIFPDKPVTAKPAETRMGSGKGSPEYWVAVVKPGRVLFELAGIPEETAKEAMRLAGHKLPIKTKFVKRDEAAAEEEPPEEKVGAAIDES
;
A
#
# COMPACT_ATOMS: atom_id res chain seq x y z
N PRO A 1 8.09 -12.09 4.09
CA PRO A 1 7.71 -10.76 4.64
C PRO A 1 8.93 -9.84 4.53
N ALA A 2 8.74 -8.56 4.19
CA ALA A 2 9.83 -7.62 4.01
C ALA A 2 9.57 -6.33 4.77
N TRP A 3 10.65 -5.64 5.14
CA TRP A 3 10.58 -4.34 5.79
C TRP A 3 10.87 -3.26 4.76
N ILE A 4 9.98 -2.28 4.68
CA ILE A 4 10.12 -1.14 3.79
C ILE A 4 10.31 0.10 4.64
N THR A 5 11.40 0.83 4.42
CA THR A 5 11.68 2.07 5.13
C THR A 5 10.87 3.24 4.58
N ASN A 6 10.65 4.27 5.38
CA ASN A 6 10.00 5.51 4.93
C ASN A 6 10.68 6.08 3.66
N ARG A 7 12.03 6.06 3.60
CA ARG A 7 12.79 6.57 2.45
C ARG A 7 12.47 5.81 1.16
N GLN A 8 12.25 4.51 1.22
CA GLN A 8 11.89 3.68 0.05
C GLN A 8 10.45 3.96 -0.42
N ILE A 9 9.51 4.13 0.52
CA ILE A 9 8.13 4.50 0.22
C ILE A 9 8.11 5.84 -0.51
N GLU A 10 8.87 6.81 -0.01
CA GLU A 10 8.96 8.14 -0.59
C GLU A 10 9.67 8.14 -1.94
N ALA A 11 10.76 7.38 -2.09
CA ALA A 11 11.45 7.21 -3.37
C ALA A 11 10.52 6.61 -4.45
N ALA A 12 9.71 5.62 -4.09
CA ALA A 12 8.72 5.03 -4.99
C ALA A 12 7.64 6.05 -5.37
N ARG A 13 7.10 6.81 -4.39
CA ARG A 13 6.13 7.91 -4.62
C ARG A 13 6.67 8.96 -5.58
N ILE A 14 7.91 9.41 -5.37
CA ILE A 14 8.55 10.42 -6.23
C ILE A 14 8.71 9.88 -7.65
N ALA A 15 9.14 8.63 -7.82
CA ALA A 15 9.28 8.02 -9.14
C ALA A 15 7.95 7.97 -9.90
N MET A 16 6.86 7.54 -9.24
CA MET A 16 5.52 7.51 -9.83
C MET A 16 5.02 8.91 -10.19
N THR A 17 5.07 9.84 -9.24
CA THR A 17 4.53 11.20 -9.42
C THR A 17 5.27 12.01 -10.49
N ARG A 18 6.59 11.79 -10.64
CA ARG A 18 7.38 12.37 -11.73
C ARG A 18 6.98 11.82 -13.09
N TYR A 19 6.76 10.51 -13.20
CA TYR A 19 6.41 9.86 -14.47
C TYR A 19 5.03 10.30 -14.96
N ILE A 20 4.03 10.35 -14.07
CA ILE A 20 2.67 10.77 -14.40
C ILE A 20 2.53 12.30 -14.58
N LYS A 21 3.63 13.07 -14.48
CA LYS A 21 3.66 14.54 -14.58
C LYS A 21 2.66 15.24 -13.65
N ARG A 22 2.48 14.70 -12.44
CA ARG A 22 1.47 15.13 -11.45
C ARG A 22 0.00 15.01 -11.92
N GLY A 23 -0.24 14.26 -12.99
CA GLY A 23 -1.59 13.85 -13.42
C GLY A 23 -2.09 12.66 -12.60
N GLY A 24 -3.39 12.65 -12.30
CA GLY A 24 -4.04 11.59 -11.53
C GLY A 24 -3.84 11.68 -10.01
N LYS A 25 -4.33 10.67 -9.31
CA LYS A 25 -4.29 10.54 -7.85
C LYS A 25 -3.44 9.34 -7.46
N VAL A 26 -2.59 9.51 -6.46
CA VAL A 26 -1.71 8.46 -5.91
C VAL A 26 -2.04 8.29 -4.44
N TRP A 27 -2.34 7.07 -4.01
CA TRP A 27 -2.51 6.72 -2.61
C TRP A 27 -1.41 5.77 -2.16
N ILE A 28 -0.93 6.00 -0.94
CA ILE A 28 0.03 5.12 -0.27
C ILE A 28 -0.76 4.30 0.74
N LYS A 29 -0.74 2.96 0.59
CA LYS A 29 -1.53 2.03 1.41
C LYS A 29 -0.75 1.45 2.59
N ILE A 30 0.56 1.70 2.63
CA ILE A 30 1.45 1.27 3.70
C ILE A 30 1.94 2.47 4.49
N PHE A 31 2.01 2.33 5.82
CA PHE A 31 2.49 3.37 6.72
C PHE A 31 3.64 2.80 7.57
N PRO A 32 4.75 3.53 7.74
CA PRO A 32 5.86 3.07 8.56
C PRO A 32 5.56 3.32 10.05
N ASP A 33 4.90 2.34 10.68
CA ASP A 33 4.44 2.37 12.08
C ASP A 33 5.38 1.65 13.05
N LYS A 34 6.34 0.87 12.56
CA LYS A 34 7.25 0.11 13.41
C LYS A 34 8.58 0.84 13.61
N PRO A 35 8.95 1.25 14.84
CA PRO A 35 10.24 1.86 15.10
C PRO A 35 11.35 0.80 15.16
N VAL A 36 12.48 1.08 14.53
CA VAL A 36 13.71 0.30 14.60
C VAL A 36 14.77 1.11 15.33
N THR A 37 15.33 0.52 16.38
CA THR A 37 16.37 1.14 17.20
C THR A 37 17.73 0.65 16.77
N ALA A 38 18.71 1.55 16.71
CA ALA A 38 20.11 1.19 16.49
C ALA A 38 20.99 1.80 17.58
N LYS A 39 22.12 1.15 17.85
CA LYS A 39 23.19 1.73 18.66
C LYS A 39 24.22 2.36 17.74
N PRO A 40 24.85 3.48 18.13
CA PRO A 40 25.97 4.04 17.39
C PRO A 40 27.09 3.00 17.24
N ALA A 41 27.72 2.97 16.07
CA ALA A 41 28.79 2.03 15.74
C ALA A 41 30.02 2.12 16.67
N GLU A 42 30.18 3.27 17.34
CA GLU A 42 31.31 3.57 18.22
C GLU A 42 31.14 3.02 19.65
N THR A 43 29.99 2.41 19.97
CA THR A 43 29.71 1.92 21.33
C THR A 43 29.98 0.42 21.48
N ARG A 44 30.53 0.03 22.64
CA ARG A 44 30.71 -1.39 22.99
C ARG A 44 29.35 -2.04 23.31
N MET A 45 29.28 -3.36 23.16
CA MET A 45 28.09 -4.14 23.53
C MET A 45 27.78 -3.98 25.04
N GLY A 46 26.60 -3.44 25.36
CA GLY A 46 26.17 -3.12 26.73
C GLY A 46 25.22 -1.92 26.76
N SER A 47 24.65 -1.59 27.92
CA SER A 47 23.87 -0.35 28.17
C SER A 47 22.44 -0.26 27.59
N GLY A 48 21.73 -1.39 27.42
CA GLY A 48 20.29 -1.38 27.09
C GLY A 48 19.95 -1.23 25.60
N LYS A 49 18.73 -0.78 25.26
CA LYS A 49 18.26 -0.58 23.88
C LYS A 49 18.57 0.84 23.41
N GLY A 50 18.99 1.01 22.15
CA GLY A 50 19.27 2.34 21.56
C GLY A 50 18.00 3.15 21.28
N SER A 51 18.16 4.41 20.87
CA SER A 51 17.06 5.25 20.41
C SER A 51 16.49 4.75 19.06
N PRO A 52 15.20 5.01 18.76
CA PRO A 52 14.62 4.75 17.45
C PRO A 52 15.33 5.58 16.37
N GLU A 53 15.93 4.92 15.37
CA GLU A 53 16.66 5.57 14.28
C GLU A 53 15.78 5.75 13.04
N TYR A 54 15.00 4.72 12.69
CA TYR A 54 14.12 4.78 11.52
C TYR A 54 12.85 3.95 11.71
N TRP A 55 11.84 4.27 10.91
CA TRP A 55 10.55 3.60 10.91
C TRP A 55 10.40 2.73 9.67
N VAL A 56 9.85 1.53 9.88
CA VAL A 56 9.63 0.54 8.84
C VAL A 56 8.16 0.14 8.78
N ALA A 57 7.69 -0.15 7.58
CA ALA A 57 6.42 -0.81 7.33
C ALA A 57 6.67 -2.31 7.13
N VAL A 58 5.94 -3.16 7.85
CA VAL A 58 6.01 -4.61 7.67
C VAL A 58 5.05 -5.04 6.56
N VAL A 59 5.60 -5.54 5.46
CA VAL A 59 4.83 -5.95 4.29
C VAL A 59 4.79 -7.47 4.18
N LYS A 60 3.57 -8.01 4.14
CA LYS A 60 3.30 -9.43 3.83
C LYS A 60 3.01 -9.61 2.33
N PRO A 61 3.30 -10.79 1.75
CA PRO A 61 2.89 -11.11 0.38
C PRO A 61 1.38 -10.88 0.19
N GLY A 62 0.99 -10.36 -0.99
CA GLY A 62 -0.41 -10.06 -1.31
C GLY A 62 -0.93 -8.69 -0.84
N ARG A 63 -0.13 -7.92 -0.08
CA ARG A 63 -0.50 -6.57 0.36
C ARG A 63 -0.36 -5.55 -0.78
N VAL A 64 -1.40 -4.75 -1.01
CA VAL A 64 -1.34 -3.58 -1.91
C VAL A 64 -0.53 -2.46 -1.27
N LEU A 65 0.44 -1.91 -2.02
CA LEU A 65 1.37 -0.87 -1.55
C LEU A 65 0.94 0.53 -1.97
N PHE A 66 0.55 0.67 -3.24
CA PHE A 66 0.18 1.93 -3.86
C PHE A 66 -1.06 1.73 -4.73
N GLU A 67 -1.91 2.75 -4.78
CA GLU A 67 -3.05 2.82 -5.70
C GLU A 67 -2.90 4.07 -6.58
N LEU A 68 -3.27 3.95 -7.85
CA LEU A 68 -3.30 5.05 -8.82
C LEU A 68 -4.69 5.11 -9.46
N ALA A 69 -5.21 6.32 -9.68
CA ALA A 69 -6.45 6.53 -10.41
C ALA A 69 -6.38 7.80 -11.28
N GLY A 70 -7.23 7.85 -12.31
CA GLY A 70 -7.35 9.02 -13.21
C GLY A 70 -6.22 9.16 -14.23
N ILE A 71 -5.59 8.05 -14.62
CA ILE A 71 -4.56 7.99 -15.66
C ILE A 71 -4.79 6.78 -16.59
N PRO A 72 -4.32 6.82 -17.85
CA PRO A 72 -4.37 5.68 -18.75
C PRO A 72 -3.60 4.46 -18.20
N GLU A 73 -4.08 3.25 -18.53
CA GLU A 73 -3.52 2.00 -18.03
C GLU A 73 -2.05 1.81 -18.42
N GLU A 74 -1.68 2.15 -19.66
CA GLU A 74 -0.29 2.06 -20.14
C GLU A 74 0.67 2.92 -19.31
N THR A 75 0.25 4.16 -19.01
CA THR A 75 1.02 5.08 -18.17
C THR A 75 1.10 4.57 -16.73
N ALA A 76 0.00 4.01 -16.20
CA ALA A 76 -0.04 3.43 -14.85
C ALA A 76 0.92 2.24 -14.71
N LYS A 77 0.93 1.34 -15.71
CA LYS A 77 1.79 0.16 -15.74
C LYS A 77 3.27 0.54 -15.71
N GLU A 78 3.65 1.53 -16.51
CA GLU A 78 5.03 1.99 -16.59
C GLU A 78 5.45 2.77 -15.32
N ALA A 79 4.58 3.62 -14.78
CA ALA A 79 4.82 4.29 -13.50
C ALA A 79 5.05 3.29 -12.37
N MET A 80 4.21 2.25 -12.29
CA MET A 80 4.29 1.21 -11.26
C MET A 80 5.53 0.33 -11.42
N ARG A 81 5.97 0.07 -12.67
CA ARG A 81 7.23 -0.61 -12.95
C ARG A 81 8.42 0.18 -12.38
N LEU A 82 8.47 1.49 -12.62
CA LEU A 82 9.52 2.37 -12.09
C LEU A 82 9.50 2.44 -10.55
N ALA A 83 8.32 2.47 -9.94
CA ALA A 83 8.18 2.40 -8.49
C ALA A 83 8.69 1.07 -7.92
N GLY A 84 8.39 -0.05 -8.60
CA GLY A 84 8.85 -1.38 -8.22
C GLY A 84 10.37 -1.49 -8.09
N HIS A 85 11.12 -0.82 -8.98
CA HIS A 85 12.59 -0.77 -8.91
C HIS A 85 13.15 0.00 -7.70
N LYS A 86 12.32 0.77 -6.99
CA LYS A 86 12.71 1.48 -5.75
C LYS A 86 12.47 0.65 -4.49
N LEU A 87 11.79 -0.48 -4.61
CA LEU A 87 11.43 -1.32 -3.50
C LEU A 87 12.37 -2.53 -3.41
N PRO A 88 12.69 -3.01 -2.19
CA PRO A 88 13.55 -4.18 -1.99
C PRO A 88 12.81 -5.51 -2.22
N ILE A 89 11.62 -5.48 -2.84
CA ILE A 89 10.75 -6.64 -3.02
C ILE A 89 10.23 -6.75 -4.44
N LYS A 90 9.96 -7.99 -4.86
CA LYS A 90 9.24 -8.26 -6.10
C LYS A 90 7.79 -7.77 -5.95
N THR A 91 7.37 -6.88 -6.84
CA THR A 91 6.00 -6.38 -6.92
C THR A 91 5.30 -6.92 -8.15
N LYS A 92 3.97 -6.95 -8.11
CA LYS A 92 3.11 -7.25 -9.25
C LYS A 92 2.13 -6.10 -9.45
N PHE A 93 1.84 -5.78 -10.71
CA PHE A 93 0.76 -4.86 -11.05
C PHE A 93 -0.57 -5.60 -10.97
N VAL A 94 -1.58 -4.97 -10.37
CA VAL A 94 -2.92 -5.51 -10.21
C VAL A 94 -3.91 -4.43 -10.62
N LYS A 95 -4.90 -4.80 -11.43
CA LYS A 95 -6.03 -3.94 -11.78
C LYS A 95 -7.17 -4.23 -10.80
N ARG A 96 -7.90 -3.20 -10.39
CA ARG A 96 -9.18 -3.39 -9.70
C ARG A 96 -10.20 -3.66 -10.79
N ASP A 97 -10.64 -4.89 -10.92
CA ASP A 97 -11.82 -5.20 -11.71
C ASP A 97 -13.03 -4.67 -10.92
N GLU A 98 -13.90 -3.89 -11.56
CA GLU A 98 -15.06 -3.25 -10.91
C GLU A 98 -16.14 -4.25 -10.41
N ALA A 99 -15.93 -5.56 -10.59
CA ALA A 99 -16.92 -6.61 -10.33
C ALA A 99 -17.20 -6.95 -8.84
N ALA A 100 -16.72 -6.17 -7.88
CA ALA A 100 -16.89 -6.46 -6.44
C ALA A 100 -17.66 -5.38 -5.66
N ALA A 101 -18.31 -4.44 -6.35
CA ALA A 101 -19.04 -3.33 -5.72
C ALA A 101 -20.57 -3.41 -5.84
N GLU A 102 -21.13 -4.47 -6.43
CA GLU A 102 -22.59 -4.72 -6.47
C GLU A 102 -22.92 -6.08 -5.84
N GLU A 103 -22.88 -6.14 -4.51
CA GLU A 103 -23.69 -7.09 -3.74
C GLU A 103 -24.16 -6.37 -2.46
N GLU A 104 -25.05 -5.39 -2.64
CA GLU A 104 -26.02 -5.04 -1.60
C GLU A 104 -27.23 -5.97 -1.84
N PRO A 105 -27.51 -6.97 -0.99
CA PRO A 105 -28.66 -7.83 -1.17
C PRO A 105 -29.96 -6.99 -1.04
N PRO A 106 -30.98 -7.24 -1.88
CA PRO A 106 -32.23 -6.51 -1.81
C PRO A 106 -32.92 -6.76 -0.46
N GLU A 107 -33.32 -5.68 0.21
CA GLU A 107 -34.24 -5.74 1.37
C GLU A 107 -35.48 -6.55 0.98
N GLU A 108 -35.61 -7.72 1.59
CA GLU A 108 -36.78 -8.57 1.49
C GLU A 108 -37.95 -7.82 2.14
N LYS A 109 -38.87 -7.30 1.32
CA LYS A 109 -40.17 -6.85 1.81
C LYS A 109 -40.90 -8.08 2.35
N VAL A 110 -40.95 -8.23 3.67
CA VAL A 110 -41.86 -9.18 4.33
C VAL A 110 -43.29 -8.67 4.14
N GLY A 111 -43.85 -9.00 2.99
CA GLY A 111 -45.28 -9.01 2.72
C GLY A 111 -45.76 -10.45 2.76
N ALA A 112 -45.99 -10.99 3.95
CA ALA A 112 -46.75 -12.24 4.10
C ALA A 112 -48.19 -11.84 4.45
N ALA A 113 -49.02 -11.77 3.43
CA ALA A 113 -50.43 -12.07 3.56
C ALA A 113 -50.56 -13.53 4.02
N ILE A 114 -51.29 -13.76 5.10
CA ILE A 114 -51.99 -15.04 5.31
C ILE A 114 -53.48 -14.72 5.36
N ASP A 115 -54.16 -15.33 4.40
CA ASP A 115 -55.60 -15.46 4.23
C ASP A 115 -56.06 -16.77 4.93
N GLU A 116 -57.37 -16.89 5.15
CA GLU A 116 -58.14 -18.10 5.53
C GLU A 116 -58.26 -18.49 7.02
N SER A 117 -59.22 -17.86 7.72
CA SER A 117 -60.41 -18.49 8.34
C SER A 117 -61.32 -17.45 8.99
#